data_AF-A0A937HK71-F1
#
_entry.id   AF-A0A937HK71-F1
#
_cell.length_a   1.000
_cell.length_b   1.000
_cell.length_c   1.000
_cell.angle_alpha   90.00
_cell.angle_beta   90.00
_cell.angle_gamma   90.00
#
_symmetry.space_group_name_H-M   'P 1'
#
loop_
_entity.id
_entity.type
_entity.pdbx_description
1 polymer ?
#
loop_
_entity_poly.entity_id
_entity_poly.type
_entity_poly.pdbx_seq_one_letter_code
_entity_poly.pdbx_strand_id
1 'polypeptide(L)'
;MTSTERPIKKLMQQSQPNNSVFWASLAGLLQVALAVSAGVIAYWQVTEQWTVQNEQAARDAYKDFLKISMDHPTLSGGYLSDYAYTEQDDEQYFWYVTLMTETFEQVLAYVPNIDAWIELLELQVDIHCEYYSSDGFQPELYSPRLQEVVEQVLARGDC
;
A
#
# COMPACT_ATOMS: atom_id res chain seq x y z
N MET A 1 17.59 -86.16 35.83
CA MET A 1 16.95 -84.86 36.08
C MET A 1 17.79 -83.77 35.44
N THR A 2 17.11 -82.89 34.71
CA THR A 2 17.54 -81.59 34.14
C THR A 2 18.13 -81.54 32.73
N SER A 3 17.63 -80.51 32.03
CA SER A 3 18.20 -79.81 30.87
C SER A 3 17.92 -80.39 29.48
N THR A 4 16.94 -79.80 28.78
CA THR A 4 17.14 -79.03 27.51
C THR A 4 15.79 -78.68 26.87
N GLU A 5 15.15 -77.59 27.30
CA GLU A 5 13.99 -77.03 26.58
C GLU A 5 13.98 -75.50 26.57
N ARG A 6 15.11 -74.83 26.33
CA ARG A 6 15.13 -73.39 26.01
C ARG A 6 16.29 -73.04 25.08
N PRO A 7 16.09 -73.08 23.75
CA PRO A 7 16.52 -71.90 23.00
C PRO A 7 15.62 -71.48 21.82
N ILE A 8 14.60 -72.26 21.44
CA ILE A 8 13.93 -72.03 20.15
C ILE A 8 12.94 -70.86 20.17
N LYS A 9 12.27 -70.59 21.30
CA LYS A 9 11.34 -69.44 21.42
C LYS A 9 12.02 -68.07 21.34
N LYS A 10 13.35 -67.99 21.50
CA LYS A 10 14.09 -66.72 21.45
C LYS A 10 14.54 -66.32 20.04
N LEU A 11 14.44 -67.22 19.06
CA LEU A 11 14.87 -66.99 17.68
C LEU A 11 13.76 -66.45 16.75
N MET A 12 12.51 -66.42 17.19
CA MET A 12 11.40 -65.80 16.43
C MET A 12 11.09 -64.36 16.85
N GLN A 13 11.97 -63.73 17.64
CA GLN A 13 11.79 -62.35 18.12
C GLN A 13 12.71 -61.36 17.40
N GLN A 14 12.96 -61.55 16.10
CA GLN A 14 13.79 -60.61 15.37
C GLN A 14 13.50 -60.61 13.87
N SER A 15 12.50 -59.82 13.48
CA SER A 15 12.54 -58.89 12.33
C SER A 15 11.10 -58.56 11.90
N GLN A 16 10.37 -57.79 12.70
CA GLN A 16 9.36 -56.94 12.06
C GLN A 16 10.13 -55.80 11.37
N PRO A 17 9.90 -55.55 10.07
CA PRO A 17 10.59 -54.50 9.36
C PRO A 17 10.34 -53.16 10.07
N ASN A 18 11.38 -52.33 10.15
CA ASN A 18 11.46 -51.12 10.96
C ASN A 18 10.62 -49.96 10.38
N ASN A 19 9.38 -50.26 9.98
CA ASN A 19 8.48 -49.39 9.26
C ASN A 19 8.06 -48.19 10.13
N SER A 20 7.98 -48.36 11.45
CA SER A 20 7.62 -47.29 12.39
C SER A 20 8.62 -46.13 12.37
N VAL A 21 9.92 -46.42 12.29
CA VAL A 21 10.98 -45.40 12.23
C VAL A 21 10.93 -44.66 10.89
N PHE A 22 10.69 -45.38 9.80
CA PHE A 22 10.52 -44.78 8.47
C PHE A 22 9.31 -43.84 8.44
N TRP A 23 8.12 -44.29 8.88
CA TRP A 23 6.92 -43.47 8.92
C TRP A 23 7.05 -42.26 9.85
N ALA A 24 7.73 -42.40 10.98
CA ALA A 24 8.01 -41.28 11.89
C ALA A 24 8.93 -40.23 11.24
N SER A 25 9.98 -40.66 10.54
CA SER A 25 10.88 -39.75 9.82
C SER A 25 10.19 -39.03 8.66
N LEU A 26 9.34 -39.75 7.91
CA LEU A 26 8.53 -39.16 6.84
C LEU A 26 7.52 -38.15 7.39
N ALA A 27 6.85 -38.47 8.50
CA ALA A 27 5.93 -37.54 9.15
C ALA A 27 6.64 -36.26 9.62
N GLY A 28 7.83 -36.38 10.20
CA GLY A 28 8.64 -35.22 10.60
C GLY A 28 9.05 -34.35 9.41
N LEU A 29 9.48 -34.97 8.30
CA LEU A 29 9.80 -34.23 7.07
C LEU A 29 8.58 -33.52 6.48
N LEU A 30 7.42 -34.18 6.47
CA LEU A 30 6.16 -33.59 6.01
C LEU A 30 5.73 -32.42 6.90
N GLN A 31 5.88 -32.51 8.22
CA GLN A 31 5.58 -31.41 9.13
C GLN A 31 6.46 -30.19 8.88
N VAL A 32 7.76 -30.38 8.67
CA VAL A 32 8.68 -29.29 8.31
C VAL A 32 8.30 -28.68 6.97
N ALA A 33 8.00 -29.50 5.95
CA ALA A 33 7.57 -29.01 4.64
C ALA A 33 6.26 -28.20 4.72
N LEU A 34 5.28 -28.67 5.50
CA LEU A 34 4.03 -27.95 5.75
C LEU A 34 4.28 -26.62 6.48
N ALA A 35 5.14 -26.58 7.49
CA ALA A 35 5.47 -25.36 8.23
C ALA A 35 6.13 -24.31 7.33
N VAL A 36 7.09 -24.72 6.49
CA VAL A 36 7.72 -23.83 5.51
C VAL A 36 6.69 -23.31 4.51
N SER A 37 5.82 -24.18 4.00
CA SER A 37 4.78 -23.80 3.04
C SER A 37 3.79 -22.80 3.65
N ALA A 38 3.37 -23.03 4.90
CA ALA A 38 2.52 -22.10 5.63
C ALA A 38 3.19 -20.72 5.83
N GLY A 39 4.49 -20.70 6.13
CA GLY A 39 5.26 -19.46 6.24
C GLY A 39 5.29 -18.67 4.92
N VAL A 40 5.50 -19.34 3.78
CA VAL A 40 5.46 -18.70 2.45
C VAL A 40 4.07 -18.14 2.15
N ILE A 41 3.02 -18.91 2.41
CA ILE A 41 1.63 -18.45 2.18
C ILE A 41 1.30 -17.25 3.07
N ALA A 42 1.68 -17.28 4.35
CA ALA A 42 1.46 -16.18 5.27
C ALA A 42 2.21 -14.91 4.82
N TYR A 43 3.45 -15.05 4.32
CA TYR A 43 4.20 -13.93 3.76
C TYR A 43 3.46 -13.30 2.57
N TRP A 44 3.01 -14.12 1.60
CA TRP A 44 2.22 -13.62 0.47
C TRP A 44 0.91 -12.97 0.87
N GLN A 45 0.20 -13.53 1.85
CA GLN A 45 -1.04 -12.95 2.37
C GLN A 45 -0.81 -11.56 2.97
N VAL A 46 0.26 -11.39 3.76
CA VAL A 46 0.59 -10.10 4.36
C VAL A 46 0.95 -9.06 3.29
N THR A 47 1.72 -9.43 2.27
CA THR A 47 2.10 -8.50 1.20
C THR A 47 0.93 -8.07 0.33
N GLU A 48 0.05 -9.02 -0.04
CA GLU A 48 -1.16 -8.72 -0.80
C GLU A 48 -2.13 -7.87 0.02
N GLN A 49 -2.33 -8.21 1.30
CA GLN A 49 -3.17 -7.46 2.20
C GLN A 49 -2.68 -6.02 2.38
N TRP A 50 -1.37 -5.81 2.51
CA TRP A 50 -0.80 -4.47 2.63
C TRP A 50 -1.07 -3.63 1.37
N THR A 51 -0.92 -4.23 0.18
CA THR A 51 -1.22 -3.58 -1.10
C THR A 51 -2.68 -3.16 -1.19
N VAL A 52 -3.61 -4.07 -0.89
CA VAL A 52 -5.06 -3.80 -0.92
C VAL A 52 -5.45 -2.74 0.12
N GLN A 53 -4.87 -2.80 1.32
CA GLN A 53 -5.15 -1.83 2.39
C GLN A 53 -4.72 -0.42 2.01
N ASN A 54 -3.51 -0.28 1.43
CA ASN A 54 -3.02 1.03 1.01
C ASN A 54 -3.80 1.59 -0.17
N GLU A 55 -4.15 0.75 -1.16
CA GLU A 55 -5.00 1.18 -2.27
C GLU A 55 -6.36 1.68 -1.74
N GLN A 56 -6.98 0.91 -0.85
CA GLN A 56 -8.27 1.29 -0.27
C GLN A 56 -8.16 2.59 0.53
N ALA A 57 -7.11 2.75 1.34
CA ALA A 57 -6.86 3.97 2.11
C ALA A 57 -6.69 5.19 1.21
N ALA A 58 -5.90 5.09 0.13
CA ALA A 58 -5.72 6.18 -0.83
C ALA A 58 -7.04 6.54 -1.54
N ARG A 59 -7.83 5.54 -1.95
CA ARG A 59 -9.16 5.77 -2.54
C ARG A 59 -10.13 6.44 -1.58
N ASP A 60 -10.10 6.07 -0.30
CA ASP A 60 -10.97 6.66 0.72
C ASP A 60 -10.54 8.08 1.07
N ALA A 61 -9.23 8.35 1.18
CA ALA A 61 -8.69 9.70 1.31
C ALA A 61 -9.15 10.60 0.16
N TYR A 62 -9.08 10.10 -1.09
CA TYR A 62 -9.57 10.85 -2.26
C TYR A 62 -11.08 11.13 -2.19
N LYS A 63 -11.90 10.16 -1.78
CA LYS A 63 -13.34 10.40 -1.58
C LYS A 63 -13.62 11.45 -0.50
N ASP A 64 -12.84 11.46 0.58
CA ASP A 64 -13.01 12.44 1.65
C ASP A 64 -12.55 13.83 1.21
N PHE A 65 -11.45 13.93 0.46
CA PHE A 65 -11.04 15.17 -0.21
C PHE A 65 -12.16 15.70 -1.14
N LEU A 66 -12.81 14.83 -1.93
CA LEU A 66 -13.93 15.24 -2.77
C LEU A 66 -15.09 15.80 -1.95
N LYS A 67 -15.42 15.20 -0.80
CA LYS A 67 -16.46 15.74 0.09
C LYS A 67 -16.11 17.13 0.61
N ILE A 68 -14.88 17.30 1.10
CA ILE A 68 -14.38 18.61 1.55
C ILE A 68 -14.47 19.64 0.41
N SER A 69 -14.10 19.25 -0.80
CA SER A 69 -14.15 20.11 -1.99
C SER A 69 -15.58 20.52 -2.37
N MET A 70 -16.55 19.62 -2.19
CA MET A 70 -17.98 19.89 -2.41
C MET A 70 -18.58 20.78 -1.30
N ASP A 71 -18.14 20.60 -0.06
CA ASP A 71 -18.60 21.39 1.09
C ASP A 71 -17.98 22.80 1.10
N HIS A 72 -16.81 22.97 0.47
CA HIS A 72 -16.06 24.23 0.38
C HIS A 72 -15.77 24.63 -1.09
N PRO A 73 -16.81 24.93 -1.90
CA PRO A 73 -16.66 25.20 -3.34
C PRO A 73 -15.83 26.45 -3.65
N THR A 74 -15.73 27.39 -2.71
CA THR A 74 -14.89 28.59 -2.86
C THR A 74 -13.40 28.29 -2.78
N LEU A 75 -13.01 27.20 -2.09
CA LEU A 75 -11.62 26.76 -2.03
C LEU A 75 -11.26 25.91 -3.24
N SER A 76 -12.17 25.02 -3.69
CA SER A 76 -11.93 24.09 -4.79
C SER A 76 -11.98 24.71 -6.20
N GLY A 77 -12.48 25.93 -6.32
CA GLY A 77 -12.64 26.60 -7.62
C GLY A 77 -11.38 27.28 -8.19
N GLY A 78 -10.33 27.50 -7.38
CA GLY A 78 -9.09 28.14 -7.84
C GLY A 78 -9.16 29.66 -8.10
N TYR A 79 -10.31 30.30 -7.91
CA TYR A 79 -10.52 31.74 -8.21
C TYR A 79 -10.01 32.68 -7.10
N LEU A 80 -8.72 32.61 -6.77
CA LEU A 80 -8.10 33.51 -5.78
C LEU A 80 -8.20 35.01 -6.16
N SER A 81 -8.33 35.33 -7.44
CA SER A 81 -8.36 36.71 -7.94
C SER A 81 -9.69 37.46 -7.76
N ASP A 82 -10.80 36.73 -7.56
CA ASP A 82 -12.14 37.30 -7.76
C ASP A 82 -12.82 37.75 -6.47
N TYR A 83 -12.19 37.53 -5.31
CA TYR A 83 -12.71 37.88 -3.99
C TYR A 83 -11.70 38.67 -3.15
N ALA A 84 -12.22 39.51 -2.25
CA ALA A 84 -11.39 40.13 -1.22
C ALA A 84 -11.15 39.09 -0.10
N TYR A 85 -10.06 38.34 -0.21
CA TYR A 85 -9.67 37.32 0.77
C TYR A 85 -9.21 37.96 2.09
N THR A 86 -9.62 37.35 3.20
CA THR A 86 -9.04 37.63 4.52
C THR A 86 -7.82 36.73 4.76
N GLU A 87 -6.96 37.10 5.72
CA GLU A 87 -5.83 36.25 6.15
C GLU A 87 -6.28 34.82 6.54
N GLN A 88 -7.49 34.70 7.10
CA GLN A 88 -8.07 33.40 7.44
C GLN A 88 -8.46 32.58 6.20
N ASP A 89 -8.93 33.24 5.13
CA ASP A 89 -9.30 32.55 3.89
C ASP A 89 -8.06 32.06 3.15
N ASP A 90 -6.97 32.85 3.16
CA ASP A 90 -5.67 32.46 2.61
C ASP A 90 -5.10 31.23 3.34
N GLU A 91 -5.19 31.20 4.68
CA GLU A 91 -4.76 30.05 5.48
C GLU A 91 -5.60 28.80 5.17
N GLN A 92 -6.92 28.93 5.03
CA GLN A 92 -7.80 27.81 4.66
C GLN A 92 -7.48 27.27 3.26
N TYR A 93 -7.23 28.16 2.30
CA TYR A 93 -6.84 27.77 0.96
C TYR A 93 -5.49 27.05 0.93
N PHE A 94 -4.49 27.57 1.66
CA PHE A 94 -3.20 26.90 1.82
C PHE A 94 -3.36 25.45 2.31
N TRP A 95 -4.14 25.25 3.37
CA TRP A 95 -4.38 23.90 3.91
C TRP A 95 -5.21 23.02 2.97
N TYR A 96 -6.14 23.61 2.21
CA TYR A 96 -6.92 22.88 1.21
C TYR A 96 -6.02 22.33 0.10
N VAL A 97 -5.18 23.17 -0.51
CA VAL A 97 -4.28 22.74 -1.60
C VAL A 97 -3.19 21.79 -1.08
N THR A 98 -2.72 21.98 0.16
CA THR A 98 -1.82 21.02 0.82
C THR A 98 -2.49 19.65 0.97
N LEU A 99 -3.72 19.60 1.48
CA LEU A 99 -4.49 18.35 1.62
C LEU A 99 -4.72 17.68 0.25
N MET A 100 -5.06 18.45 -0.77
CA MET A 100 -5.20 17.97 -2.14
C MET A 100 -3.91 17.31 -2.62
N THR A 101 -2.77 18.00 -2.48
CA THR A 101 -1.46 17.53 -2.93
C THR A 101 -1.07 16.23 -2.23
N GLU A 102 -1.24 16.16 -0.90
CA GLU A 102 -0.99 14.94 -0.13
C GLU A 102 -1.91 13.77 -0.52
N THR A 103 -3.16 14.08 -0.86
CA THR A 103 -4.12 13.08 -1.33
C THR A 103 -3.67 12.48 -2.66
N PHE A 104 -3.23 13.32 -3.60
CA PHE A 104 -2.70 12.84 -4.88
C PHE A 104 -1.38 12.09 -4.72
N GLU A 105 -0.50 12.50 -3.81
CA GLU A 105 0.73 11.76 -3.51
C GLU A 105 0.42 10.31 -3.08
N GLN A 106 -0.57 10.12 -2.20
CA GLN A 106 -1.02 8.78 -1.78
C GLN A 106 -1.66 8.00 -2.93
N VAL A 107 -2.49 8.66 -3.74
CA VAL A 107 -3.12 8.04 -4.91
C VAL A 107 -2.07 7.56 -5.91
N LEU A 108 -1.08 8.40 -6.22
CA LEU A 108 0.00 8.06 -7.14
C LEU A 108 0.90 6.94 -6.62
N ALA A 109 1.03 6.82 -5.29
CA ALA A 109 1.82 5.77 -4.66
C ALA A 109 1.14 4.39 -4.67
N TYR A 110 -0.19 4.34 -4.50
CA TYR A 110 -0.89 3.10 -4.16
C TYR A 110 -2.03 2.69 -5.09
N VAL A 111 -2.51 3.57 -5.96
CA VAL A 111 -3.69 3.29 -6.80
C VAL A 111 -3.28 2.87 -8.21
N PRO A 112 -3.81 1.75 -8.75
CA PRO A 112 -3.56 1.33 -10.11
C PRO A 112 -4.27 2.24 -11.13
N ASN A 113 -3.90 2.10 -12.42
CA ASN A 113 -4.37 2.96 -13.52
C ASN A 113 -3.95 4.42 -13.35
N ILE A 114 -2.65 4.63 -13.33
CA ILE A 114 -2.09 5.91 -12.92
C ILE A 114 -2.31 7.05 -13.93
N ASP A 115 -2.47 6.74 -15.21
CA ASP A 115 -2.58 7.77 -16.24
C ASP A 115 -3.84 8.65 -16.02
N ALA A 116 -4.97 8.03 -15.66
CA ALA A 116 -6.19 8.76 -15.34
C ALA A 116 -6.06 9.65 -14.08
N TRP A 117 -5.25 9.22 -13.10
CA TRP A 117 -4.98 10.01 -11.90
C TRP A 117 -4.00 11.15 -12.16
N ILE A 118 -3.06 10.95 -13.07
CA ILE A 118 -2.17 12.02 -13.55
C ILE A 118 -2.98 13.07 -14.29
N GLU A 119 -3.87 12.70 -15.21
CA GLU A 119 -4.74 13.66 -15.93
C GLU A 119 -5.58 14.50 -14.95
N LEU A 120 -6.07 13.87 -13.87
CA LEU A 120 -6.84 14.56 -12.86
C LEU A 120 -5.98 15.47 -11.97
N LEU A 121 -4.77 15.03 -11.62
CA LEU A 121 -3.81 15.87 -10.92
C LEU A 121 -3.41 17.08 -11.78
N GLU A 122 -3.16 16.88 -13.08
CA GLU A 122 -2.86 17.97 -14.01
C GLU A 122 -3.95 19.04 -13.98
N LEU A 123 -5.22 18.64 -14.05
CA LEU A 123 -6.36 19.55 -13.96
C LEU A 123 -6.39 20.31 -12.63
N GLN A 124 -6.14 19.62 -11.51
CA GLN A 124 -6.16 20.26 -10.19
C GLN A 124 -4.98 21.21 -9.98
N VAL A 125 -3.79 20.86 -10.48
CA VAL A 125 -2.63 21.74 -10.47
C VAL A 125 -2.89 22.98 -11.32
N ASP A 126 -3.52 22.83 -12.48
CA ASP A 126 -3.89 23.93 -13.37
C ASP A 126 -4.86 24.91 -12.69
N ILE A 127 -5.93 24.39 -12.06
CA ILE A 127 -6.89 25.21 -11.29
C ILE A 127 -6.20 25.98 -10.15
N HIS A 128 -5.21 25.37 -9.49
CA HIS A 128 -4.52 25.92 -8.33
C HIS A 128 -3.13 26.44 -8.64
N CYS A 129 -2.85 26.80 -9.90
CA CYS A 129 -1.47 26.93 -10.35
C CYS A 129 -0.74 28.15 -9.73
N GLU A 130 -1.48 29.19 -9.32
CA GLU A 130 -0.95 30.29 -8.50
C GLU A 130 -0.27 29.78 -7.22
N TYR A 131 -0.88 28.81 -6.52
CA TYR A 131 -0.28 28.19 -5.33
C TYR A 131 1.03 27.47 -5.68
N TYR A 132 1.01 26.64 -6.72
CA TYR A 132 2.17 25.85 -7.14
C TYR A 132 3.32 26.71 -7.67
N SER A 133 3.03 27.92 -8.15
CA SER A 133 4.02 28.91 -8.56
C SER A 133 4.57 29.76 -7.40
N SER A 134 3.94 29.71 -6.22
CA SER A 134 4.28 30.50 -5.06
C SER A 134 5.29 29.80 -4.13
N ASP A 135 5.87 30.56 -3.19
CA ASP A 135 6.71 30.02 -2.11
C ASP A 135 5.93 29.09 -1.14
N GLY A 136 4.61 29.02 -1.27
CA GLY A 136 3.76 28.11 -0.49
C GLY A 136 3.98 26.64 -0.88
N PHE A 137 4.37 26.36 -2.12
CA PHE A 137 4.66 25.01 -2.58
C PHE A 137 6.15 24.67 -2.43
N GLN A 138 6.45 23.60 -1.68
CA GLN A 138 7.81 23.09 -1.45
C GLN A 138 7.98 21.74 -2.17
N PRO A 139 8.45 21.72 -3.44
CA PRO A 139 8.49 20.51 -4.26
C PRO A 139 9.33 19.39 -3.64
N GLU A 140 10.37 19.72 -2.89
CA GLU A 140 11.28 18.76 -2.24
C GLU A 140 10.61 17.84 -1.22
N LEU A 141 9.38 18.16 -0.78
CA LEU A 141 8.60 17.33 0.15
C LEU A 141 7.84 16.19 -0.55
N TYR A 142 7.73 16.25 -1.89
CA TYR A 142 6.89 15.35 -2.68
C TYR A 142 7.70 14.39 -3.55
N SER A 143 7.07 13.31 -4.02
CA SER A 143 7.72 12.37 -4.93
C SER A 143 8.16 13.05 -6.24
N PRO A 144 9.23 12.56 -6.89
CA PRO A 144 9.64 13.03 -8.22
C PRO A 144 8.52 12.99 -9.25
N ARG A 145 7.58 12.04 -9.09
CA ARG A 145 6.43 11.89 -9.98
C ARG A 145 5.46 13.05 -9.85
N LEU A 146 5.12 13.45 -8.63
CA LEU A 146 4.24 14.60 -8.41
C LEU A 146 4.93 15.89 -8.88
N GLN A 147 6.22 16.04 -8.56
CA GLN A 147 7.04 17.17 -9.03
C GLN A 147 6.99 17.28 -10.56
N GLU A 148 7.20 16.18 -11.28
CA GLU A 148 7.16 16.17 -12.75
C GLU A 148 5.81 16.63 -13.30
N VAL A 149 4.68 16.20 -12.70
CA VAL A 149 3.35 16.66 -13.12
C VAL A 149 3.19 18.16 -12.89
N VAL A 150 3.59 18.66 -11.72
CA VAL A 150 3.52 20.09 -11.41
C VAL A 150 4.38 20.92 -12.37
N GLU A 151 5.63 20.52 -12.59
CA GLU A 151 6.54 21.17 -13.53
C GLU A 151 5.98 21.19 -14.96
N GLN A 152 5.39 20.08 -15.41
CA GLN A 152 4.77 20.01 -16.74
C GLN A 152 3.59 20.95 -16.88
N VAL A 153 2.74 21.09 -15.87
CA VAL A 153 1.60 22.01 -15.90
C VAL A 153 2.09 23.46 -15.87
N LEU A 154 2.99 23.82 -14.94
CA LEU A 154 3.53 25.18 -14.85
C LEU A 154 4.28 25.61 -16.11
N ALA A 155 4.94 24.69 -16.81
CA ALA A 155 5.61 24.97 -18.07
C ALA A 155 4.65 25.26 -19.25
N ARG A 156 3.38 24.84 -19.17
CA ARG A 156 2.36 25.12 -20.20
C ARG A 156 1.90 26.59 -20.17
N GLY A 157 2.03 27.27 -19.02
CA GLY A 157 2.08 28.73 -18.94
C GLY A 157 0.74 29.48 -18.83
N ASP A 158 -0.32 28.86 -18.30
CA ASP A 158 -1.64 29.48 -18.14
C ASP A 158 -1.98 29.85 -16.67
N CYS A 159 -0.96 30.31 -15.93
CA CYS A 159 -1.05 31.03 -14.66
C CYS A 159 -0.80 32.53 -14.93
#